data_AF-A0A2G2QM53-F1
#
_entry.id   AF-A0A2G2QM53-F1
#
_cell.length_a   1.000
_cell.length_b   1.000
_cell.length_c   1.000
_cell.angle_alpha   90.00
_cell.angle_beta   90.00
_cell.angle_gamma   90.00
#
_symmetry.space_group_name_H-M   'P 1'
#
loop_
_entity.id
_entity.type
_entity.pdbx_description
1 polymer ?
#
loop_
_entity_poly.entity_id
_entity_poly.type
_entity_poly.pdbx_seq_one_letter_code
_entity_poly.pdbx_strand_id
1 'polypeptide(L)'
;MDKKILPIIGFGLVGAFVALASTYFFIYNPEVYENSRFVESFKRPVLEAKDNPQRLKALQTLQKKGLEWAHYQLVASVKGHDYEVAKLYIDAGMELRDGGLIIGQMIENPSQWFELVKLLRVDNKDSLSGLFKVPRYLTELDKHFKQVEKRYTVPHTVAFKNTFVAFRKILQKWIDEKNAELANVNEMCEGNTRCIAVNVPAIQIEYDKKKPIAPLKDLIIWQQPSLSLMSTAILLGNQDIVAYLEQKAVTSRLNKMEMSDLAVVVFEVSEDGAISYPKGITVNKPKRGGKRVGPQTG
;
A
#
# COMPACT_ATOMS: atom_id res chain seq x y z
N MET A 1 5.74 15.77 68.37
CA MET A 1 5.16 15.27 67.10
C MET A 1 6.10 15.71 66.00
N ASP A 2 7.10 14.91 65.65
CA ASP A 2 7.94 15.18 64.48
C ASP A 2 7.91 13.97 63.55
N LYS A 3 7.17 14.14 62.45
CA LYS A 3 6.86 13.10 61.48
C LYS A 3 8.13 12.71 60.72
N LYS A 4 8.48 11.42 60.80
CA LYS A 4 9.50 10.74 59.99
C LYS A 4 9.06 10.70 58.50
N ILE A 5 9.10 11.83 57.80
CA ILE A 5 8.79 11.93 56.36
C ILE A 5 10.02 11.61 55.49
N LEU A 6 11.21 11.54 56.09
CA LEU A 6 12.48 11.31 55.39
C LEU A 6 12.83 9.86 54.93
N PRO A 7 12.08 8.77 55.19
CA PRO A 7 12.37 7.49 54.54
C PRO A 7 11.68 7.34 53.17
N ILE A 8 10.50 7.94 52.97
CA ILE A 8 9.64 7.66 51.80
C ILE A 8 10.21 8.26 50.51
N ILE A 9 10.78 9.46 50.57
CA ILE A 9 11.38 10.14 49.41
C ILE A 9 12.66 9.43 48.96
N GLY A 10 13.48 8.96 49.92
CA GLY A 10 14.71 8.19 49.64
C GLY A 10 14.43 6.84 49.00
N PHE A 11 13.45 6.08 49.51
CA PHE A 11 13.01 4.83 48.87
C PHE A 11 12.36 5.06 47.50
N GLY A 12 11.64 6.17 47.31
CA GLY A 12 11.09 6.57 46.01
C GLY A 12 12.16 6.89 44.97
N LEU A 13 13.22 7.61 45.35
CA LEU A 13 14.36 7.92 44.48
C LEU A 13 15.19 6.68 44.13
N VAL A 14 15.47 5.81 45.10
CA VAL A 14 16.16 4.54 44.86
C VAL A 14 15.32 3.64 43.96
N GLY A 15 14.01 3.56 44.18
CA GLY A 15 13.09 2.82 43.33
C GLY A 15 13.05 3.36 41.89
N ALA A 16 13.01 4.69 41.72
CA ALA A 16 13.06 5.32 40.41
C ALA A 16 14.40 5.10 39.69
N PHE A 17 15.51 5.16 40.42
CA PHE A 17 16.84 4.89 39.86
C PHE A 17 17.00 3.42 39.45
N VAL A 18 16.54 2.48 40.28
CA VAL A 18 16.53 1.05 39.94
C VAL A 18 15.61 0.78 38.75
N ALA A 19 14.43 1.42 38.69
CA ALA A 19 13.53 1.31 37.54
C ALA A 19 14.18 1.86 36.25
N LEU A 20 14.87 2.99 36.32
CA LEU A 20 15.58 3.57 35.18
C LEU A 20 16.76 2.71 34.74
N ALA A 21 17.58 2.23 35.70
CA ALA A 21 18.73 1.38 35.41
C ALA A 21 18.32 0.02 34.84
N SER A 22 17.27 -0.60 35.40
CA SER A 22 16.71 -1.84 34.88
C SER A 22 16.06 -1.64 33.51
N THR A 23 15.26 -0.59 33.31
CA THR A 23 14.69 -0.26 32.00
C THR A 23 15.79 -0.04 30.97
N TYR A 24 16.86 0.68 31.34
CA TYR A 24 18.00 0.90 30.46
C TYR A 24 18.70 -0.42 30.11
N PHE A 25 18.96 -1.27 31.10
CA PHE A 25 19.60 -2.57 30.92
C PHE A 25 18.75 -3.53 30.07
N PHE A 26 17.44 -3.64 30.32
CA PHE A 26 16.55 -4.54 29.57
C PHE A 26 16.21 -4.05 28.15
N ILE A 27 16.28 -2.74 27.88
CA ILE A 27 15.96 -2.18 26.55
C ILE A 27 17.21 -1.95 25.70
N TYR A 28 18.31 -1.46 26.28
CA TYR A 28 19.49 -1.01 25.54
C TYR A 28 20.67 -2.00 25.57
N ASN A 29 20.60 -3.09 26.35
CA ASN A 29 21.51 -4.22 26.16
C ASN A 29 20.88 -5.19 25.14
N PRO A 30 21.43 -5.34 23.92
CA PRO A 30 20.83 -6.15 22.86
C PRO A 30 20.61 -7.61 23.27
N GLU A 31 21.56 -8.23 23.97
CA GLU A 31 21.47 -9.63 24.38
C GLU A 31 20.35 -9.87 25.39
N VAL A 32 20.22 -8.94 26.35
CA VAL A 32 19.17 -9.01 27.39
C VAL A 32 17.81 -8.70 26.79
N TYR A 33 17.74 -7.72 25.89
CA TYR A 33 16.52 -7.37 25.16
C TYR A 33 16.04 -8.55 24.31
N GLU A 34 16.92 -9.13 23.48
CA GLU A 34 16.58 -10.26 22.61
C GLU A 34 16.14 -11.49 23.40
N ASN A 35 16.87 -11.83 24.48
CA ASN A 35 16.48 -12.95 25.33
C ASN A 35 15.15 -12.70 26.06
N SER A 36 14.95 -11.49 26.60
CA SER A 36 13.68 -11.14 27.26
C SER A 36 12.53 -11.18 26.26
N ARG A 37 12.68 -10.58 25.07
CA ARG A 37 11.70 -10.60 23.99
C ARG A 37 11.37 -12.03 23.57
N PHE A 38 12.38 -12.88 23.41
CA PHE A 38 12.19 -14.29 23.10
C PHE A 38 11.36 -15.00 24.17
N VAL A 39 11.74 -14.90 25.45
CA VAL A 39 11.02 -15.56 26.56
C VAL A 39 9.58 -15.02 26.70
N GLU A 40 9.41 -13.70 26.64
CA GLU A 40 8.11 -13.04 26.75
C GLU A 40 7.17 -13.45 25.61
N SER A 41 7.69 -13.65 24.39
CA SER A 41 6.89 -14.05 23.22
C SER A 41 6.11 -15.36 23.43
N PHE A 42 6.63 -16.27 24.26
CA PHE A 42 6.01 -17.56 24.54
C PHE A 42 5.11 -17.60 25.78
N LYS A 43 5.22 -16.64 26.71
CA LYS A 43 4.48 -16.71 27.99
C LYS A 43 2.99 -16.89 27.81
N ARG A 44 2.37 -16.00 27.04
CA ARG A 44 0.92 -16.03 26.81
C ARG A 44 0.47 -17.21 25.93
N PRO A 45 1.10 -17.47 24.76
CA PRO A 45 0.72 -18.62 23.92
C PRO A 45 0.81 -19.97 24.63
N VAL A 46 1.85 -20.20 25.45
CA VAL A 46 2.03 -21.45 26.19
C VAL A 46 0.94 -21.61 27.25
N LEU A 47 0.57 -20.53 27.95
CA LEU A 47 -0.53 -20.54 28.91
C LEU A 47 -1.87 -20.85 28.24
N GLU A 48 -2.13 -20.25 27.08
CA GLU A 48 -3.36 -20.47 26.29
C GLU A 48 -3.42 -21.87 25.63
N ALA A 49 -2.27 -22.54 25.47
CA ALA A 49 -2.20 -23.86 24.84
C ALA A 49 -2.28 -25.03 25.84
N LYS A 50 -2.44 -24.78 27.14
CA LYS A 50 -2.41 -25.82 28.19
C LYS A 50 -3.36 -26.99 27.92
N ASP A 51 -4.56 -26.72 27.41
CA ASP A 51 -5.59 -27.72 27.16
C ASP A 51 -5.53 -28.31 25.73
N ASN A 52 -4.52 -27.92 24.94
CA ASN A 52 -4.29 -28.42 23.59
C ASN A 52 -2.86 -29.01 23.48
N PRO A 53 -2.70 -30.34 23.69
CA PRO A 53 -1.39 -30.99 23.70
C PRO A 53 -0.59 -30.82 22.41
N GLN A 54 -1.26 -30.78 21.26
CA GLN A 54 -0.61 -30.59 19.96
C GLN A 54 -0.03 -29.18 19.85
N ARG A 55 -0.84 -28.17 20.19
CA ARG A 55 -0.43 -26.76 20.18
C ARG A 55 0.72 -26.51 21.15
N LEU A 56 0.64 -27.06 22.36
CA LEU A 56 1.67 -26.94 23.38
C LEU A 56 2.98 -27.59 22.93
N LYS A 57 2.92 -28.79 22.34
CA LYS A 57 4.12 -29.47 21.82
C LYS A 57 4.79 -28.67 20.70
N ALA A 58 4.00 -28.07 19.81
CA ALA A 58 4.51 -27.23 18.73
C ALA A 58 5.23 -25.97 19.29
N LEU A 59 4.61 -25.26 20.24
CA LEU A 59 5.22 -24.11 20.92
C LEU A 59 6.52 -24.48 21.65
N GLN A 60 6.54 -25.59 22.39
CA GLN A 60 7.74 -26.08 23.05
C GLN A 60 8.85 -26.46 22.06
N THR A 61 8.49 -26.98 20.89
CA THR A 61 9.46 -27.33 19.85
C THR A 61 10.06 -26.09 19.21
N LEU A 62 9.26 -25.06 18.94
CA LEU A 62 9.74 -23.75 18.47
C LEU A 62 10.71 -23.13 19.48
N GLN A 63 10.32 -23.14 20.76
CA GLN A 63 11.16 -22.62 21.84
C GLN A 63 12.50 -23.35 21.95
N LYS A 64 12.51 -24.69 21.86
CA LYS A 64 13.75 -25.49 21.86
C LYS A 64 14.66 -25.23 20.66
N LYS A 65 14.07 -24.88 19.51
CA LYS A 65 14.80 -24.50 18.29
C LYS A 65 15.33 -23.05 18.34
N GLY A 66 15.06 -22.29 19.41
CA GLY A 66 15.46 -20.88 19.51
C GLY A 66 14.68 -19.96 18.57
N LEU A 67 13.49 -20.38 18.13
CA LEU A 67 12.67 -19.62 17.19
C LEU A 67 11.64 -18.79 17.93
N GLU A 68 11.68 -17.47 17.79
CA GLU A 68 10.74 -16.56 18.47
C GLU A 68 9.29 -16.82 18.05
N TRP A 69 8.33 -16.72 18.99
CA TRP A 69 6.92 -16.70 18.64
C TRP A 69 6.52 -15.36 18.01
N ALA A 70 6.74 -15.22 16.70
CA ALA A 70 6.43 -14.00 15.97
C ALA A 70 5.99 -14.27 14.52
N HIS A 71 5.03 -13.47 14.03
CA HIS A 71 4.46 -13.66 12.68
C HIS A 71 5.49 -13.53 11.56
N TYR A 72 6.48 -12.64 11.71
CA TYR A 72 7.53 -12.47 10.70
C TYR A 72 8.41 -13.72 10.55
N GLN A 73 8.55 -14.54 11.59
CA GLN A 73 9.30 -15.81 11.52
C GLN A 73 8.55 -16.84 10.67
N LEU A 74 7.21 -16.95 10.85
CA LEU A 74 6.38 -17.77 9.96
C LEU A 74 6.51 -17.32 8.50
N VAL A 75 6.43 -16.01 8.24
CA VAL A 75 6.60 -15.46 6.89
C VAL A 75 7.99 -15.79 6.33
N ALA A 76 9.04 -15.65 7.14
CA ALA A 76 10.41 -15.97 6.73
C ALA A 76 10.58 -17.47 6.42
N SER A 77 10.05 -18.36 7.24
CA SER A 77 10.09 -19.81 6.99
C SER A 77 9.34 -20.20 5.72
N VAL A 78 8.17 -19.60 5.45
CA VAL A 78 7.44 -19.81 4.19
C VAL A 78 8.25 -19.34 2.99
N LYS A 79 8.83 -18.13 3.04
CA LYS A 79 9.65 -17.59 1.94
C LYS A 79 10.97 -18.36 1.74
N GLY A 80 11.52 -18.89 2.83
CA GLY A 80 12.73 -19.72 2.83
C GLY A 80 12.47 -21.19 2.53
N HIS A 81 11.20 -21.58 2.31
CA HIS A 81 10.77 -22.96 2.06
C HIS A 81 11.09 -23.94 3.20
N ASP A 82 11.24 -23.43 4.42
CA ASP A 82 11.36 -24.26 5.63
C ASP A 82 9.95 -24.63 6.12
N TYR A 83 9.31 -25.53 5.38
CA TYR A 83 7.94 -25.97 5.65
C TYR A 83 7.83 -26.78 6.94
N GLU A 84 8.91 -27.37 7.44
CA GLU A 84 8.93 -28.00 8.75
C GLU A 84 8.75 -26.97 9.86
N VAL A 85 9.49 -25.86 9.81
CA VAL A 85 9.34 -24.77 10.78
C VAL A 85 8.02 -24.03 10.60
N ALA A 86 7.61 -23.75 9.36
CA ALA A 86 6.32 -23.12 9.10
C ALA A 86 5.15 -23.97 9.64
N LYS A 87 5.23 -25.29 9.52
CA LYS A 87 4.26 -26.22 10.12
C LYS A 87 4.21 -26.11 11.64
N LEU A 88 5.36 -25.99 12.31
CA LEU A 88 5.38 -25.79 13.76
C LEU A 88 4.65 -24.52 14.18
N TYR A 89 4.82 -23.41 13.45
CA TYR A 89 4.08 -22.16 13.73
C TYR A 89 2.58 -22.34 13.53
N ILE A 90 2.15 -22.99 12.45
CA ILE A 90 0.73 -23.23 12.15
C ILE A 90 0.10 -24.20 13.16
N ASP A 91 0.77 -25.30 13.50
CA ASP A 91 0.31 -26.26 14.52
C ASP A 91 0.29 -25.65 15.92
N ALA A 92 1.14 -24.66 16.19
CA ALA A 92 1.10 -23.83 17.39
C ALA A 92 -0.04 -22.78 17.38
N GLY A 93 -0.85 -22.73 16.31
CA GLY A 93 -2.02 -21.87 16.17
C GLY A 93 -1.71 -20.48 15.60
N MET A 94 -0.59 -20.31 14.90
CA MET A 94 -0.31 -19.06 14.20
C MET A 94 -1.04 -19.05 12.86
N GLU A 95 -1.88 -18.04 12.64
CA GLU A 95 -2.53 -17.82 11.36
C GLU A 95 -1.67 -16.92 10.46
N LEU A 96 -1.60 -17.27 9.17
CA LEU A 96 -0.97 -16.42 8.17
C LEU A 96 -1.86 -15.20 7.89
N ARG A 97 -1.50 -14.05 8.45
CA ARG A 97 -2.21 -12.78 8.23
C ARG A 97 -2.00 -12.17 6.84
N ASP A 98 -0.87 -12.47 6.21
CA ASP A 98 -0.51 -11.92 4.90
C ASP A 98 -0.97 -12.84 3.77
N GLY A 99 -2.20 -12.65 3.30
CA GLY A 99 -2.70 -13.36 2.12
C GLY A 99 -1.88 -13.07 0.85
N GLY A 100 -1.18 -11.93 0.79
CA GLY A 100 -0.28 -11.59 -0.31
C GLY A 100 0.88 -12.58 -0.45
N LEU A 101 1.24 -13.29 0.62
CA LEU A 101 2.27 -14.32 0.58
C LEU A 101 1.85 -15.55 -0.25
N ILE A 102 0.56 -15.92 -0.26
CA ILE A 102 0.06 -17.07 -1.02
C ILE A 102 0.24 -16.82 -2.53
N ILE A 103 -0.21 -15.65 -3.01
CA ILE A 103 -0.03 -15.27 -4.41
C ILE A 103 1.43 -14.95 -4.72
N GLY A 104 2.18 -14.39 -3.77
CA GLY A 104 3.60 -14.10 -3.93
C GLY A 104 4.43 -15.36 -4.15
N GLN A 105 4.23 -16.39 -3.33
CA GLN A 105 4.91 -17.68 -3.50
C GLN A 105 4.47 -18.42 -4.76
N MET A 106 3.25 -18.20 -5.25
CA MET A 106 2.82 -18.73 -6.54
C MET A 106 3.61 -18.13 -7.71
N ILE A 107 3.96 -16.84 -7.61
CA ILE A 107 4.73 -16.11 -8.62
C ILE A 107 6.22 -16.49 -8.51
N GLU A 108 6.80 -16.45 -7.31
CA GLU A 108 8.23 -16.66 -7.09
C GLU A 108 8.64 -18.15 -7.20
N ASN A 109 7.83 -19.05 -6.63
CA ASN A 109 8.18 -20.47 -6.45
C ASN A 109 6.98 -21.39 -6.77
N PRO A 110 6.49 -21.40 -8.02
CA PRO A 110 5.27 -22.10 -8.40
C PRO A 110 5.27 -23.61 -8.10
N SER A 111 6.43 -24.28 -8.17
CA SER A 111 6.53 -25.73 -7.94
C SER A 111 6.23 -26.12 -6.48
N GLN A 112 6.58 -25.27 -5.52
CA GLN A 112 6.40 -25.52 -4.09
C GLN A 112 5.08 -24.95 -3.56
N TRP A 113 4.37 -24.18 -4.38
CA TRP A 113 3.11 -23.54 -4.01
C TRP A 113 2.03 -24.54 -3.56
N PHE A 114 1.99 -25.74 -4.15
CA PHE A 114 1.04 -26.80 -3.77
C PHE A 114 1.24 -27.29 -2.34
N GLU A 115 2.49 -27.37 -1.89
CA GLU A 115 2.81 -27.77 -0.51
C GLU A 115 2.41 -26.66 0.46
N LEU A 116 2.67 -25.41 0.09
CA LEU A 116 2.26 -24.24 0.87
C LEU A 116 0.75 -24.19 1.12
N VAL A 117 -0.08 -24.34 0.07
CA VAL A 117 -1.55 -24.26 0.25
C VAL A 117 -2.09 -25.40 1.12
N LYS A 118 -1.51 -26.60 1.03
CA LYS A 118 -1.85 -27.73 1.90
C LYS A 118 -1.41 -27.47 3.33
N LEU A 119 -0.19 -26.97 3.51
CA LEU A 119 0.38 -26.63 4.82
C LEU A 119 -0.48 -25.59 5.55
N LEU A 120 -0.90 -24.55 4.84
CA LEU A 120 -1.78 -23.49 5.35
C LEU A 120 -3.23 -23.96 5.56
N ARG A 121 -3.59 -25.19 5.14
CA ARG A 121 -4.95 -25.74 5.18
C ARG A 121 -5.96 -24.88 4.44
N VAL A 122 -5.52 -24.25 3.36
CA VAL A 122 -6.33 -23.40 2.47
C VAL A 122 -6.59 -24.09 1.14
N ASP A 123 -6.36 -25.40 1.03
CA ASP A 123 -6.51 -26.21 -0.18
C ASP A 123 -7.98 -26.57 -0.50
N ASN A 124 -8.89 -25.62 -0.29
CA ASN A 124 -10.32 -25.74 -0.53
C ASN A 124 -10.82 -24.59 -1.42
N LYS A 125 -11.98 -24.79 -2.06
CA LYS A 125 -12.58 -23.82 -2.99
C LYS A 125 -12.70 -22.42 -2.40
N ASP A 126 -13.21 -22.30 -1.18
CA ASP A 126 -13.55 -21.02 -0.58
C ASP A 126 -12.31 -20.18 -0.28
N SER A 127 -11.27 -20.81 0.27
CA SER A 127 -10.01 -20.15 0.55
C SER A 127 -9.25 -19.78 -0.73
N LEU A 128 -9.29 -20.60 -1.77
CA LEU A 128 -8.58 -20.36 -3.03
C LEU A 128 -9.32 -19.39 -3.98
N SER A 129 -10.63 -19.22 -3.81
CA SER A 129 -11.46 -18.32 -4.65
C SER A 129 -11.38 -16.84 -4.25
N GLY A 130 -10.47 -16.48 -3.35
CA GLY A 130 -10.27 -15.12 -2.86
C GLY A 130 -9.61 -14.18 -3.87
N LEU A 131 -9.59 -12.89 -3.52
CA LEU A 131 -8.72 -11.90 -4.15
C LEU A 131 -7.51 -11.66 -3.26
N PHE A 132 -6.33 -11.78 -3.85
CA PHE A 132 -5.05 -11.69 -3.16
C PHE A 132 -4.32 -10.44 -3.63
N LYS A 133 -3.83 -9.64 -2.68
CA LYS A 133 -2.99 -8.48 -3.00
C LYS A 133 -1.68 -8.98 -3.56
N VAL A 134 -1.33 -8.53 -4.77
CA VAL A 134 -0.06 -8.87 -5.40
C VAL A 134 1.04 -8.00 -4.75
N PRO A 135 2.08 -8.59 -4.15
CA PRO A 135 3.19 -7.83 -3.61
C PRO A 135 3.89 -6.98 -4.68
N ARG A 136 4.09 -5.69 -4.40
CA ARG A 136 4.65 -4.73 -5.37
C ARG A 136 6.08 -5.00 -5.82
N TYR A 137 6.83 -5.77 -5.06
CA TYR A 137 8.21 -6.09 -5.41
C TYR A 137 8.29 -7.15 -6.53
N LEU A 138 7.18 -7.81 -6.84
CA LEU A 138 7.06 -8.80 -7.91
C LEU A 138 6.65 -8.10 -9.21
N THR A 139 7.38 -8.38 -10.28
CA THR A 139 7.31 -7.63 -11.55
C THR A 139 6.85 -8.48 -12.74
N GLU A 140 6.70 -9.78 -12.53
CA GLU A 140 6.32 -10.78 -13.52
C GLU A 140 4.98 -10.44 -14.21
N LEU A 141 4.11 -9.70 -13.52
CA LEU A 141 2.79 -9.29 -14.00
C LEU A 141 2.72 -7.82 -14.45
N ASP A 142 3.81 -7.06 -14.35
CA ASP A 142 3.82 -5.60 -14.61
C ASP A 142 3.36 -5.26 -16.01
N LYS A 143 3.71 -6.08 -17.00
CA LYS A 143 3.27 -5.91 -18.39
C LYS A 143 1.74 -5.92 -18.48
N HIS A 144 1.08 -6.81 -17.76
CA HIS A 144 -0.38 -6.92 -17.71
C HIS A 144 -1.00 -5.73 -16.95
N PHE A 145 -0.43 -5.36 -15.81
CA PHE A 145 -0.89 -4.17 -15.06
C PHE A 145 -0.74 -2.88 -15.87
N LYS A 146 0.32 -2.75 -16.68
CA LYS A 146 0.49 -1.63 -17.59
C LYS A 146 -0.52 -1.59 -18.73
N GLN A 147 -1.02 -2.74 -19.20
CA GLN A 147 -2.12 -2.76 -20.17
C GLN A 147 -3.40 -2.21 -19.52
N VAL A 148 -3.71 -2.63 -18.29
CA VAL A 148 -4.86 -2.12 -17.52
C VAL A 148 -4.71 -0.62 -17.23
N GLU A 149 -3.53 -0.16 -16.82
CA GLU A 149 -3.22 1.26 -16.60
C GLU A 149 -3.45 2.07 -17.88
N LYS A 150 -2.91 1.63 -19.01
CA LYS A 150 -3.06 2.32 -20.30
C LYS A 150 -4.54 2.46 -20.69
N ARG A 151 -5.34 1.40 -20.50
CA ARG A 151 -6.77 1.46 -20.78
C ARG A 151 -7.47 2.56 -19.99
N TYR A 152 -7.10 2.74 -18.73
CA TYR A 152 -7.66 3.78 -17.86
C TYR A 152 -7.11 5.18 -18.15
N THR A 153 -5.81 5.31 -18.40
CA THR A 153 -5.13 6.62 -18.54
C THR A 153 -5.33 7.29 -19.89
N VAL A 154 -5.62 6.55 -20.96
CA VAL A 154 -5.83 7.11 -22.31
C VAL A 154 -6.99 8.11 -22.35
N PRO A 155 -8.22 7.80 -21.87
CA PRO A 155 -9.31 8.77 -21.82
C PRO A 155 -8.96 10.05 -21.04
N HIS A 156 -8.25 9.93 -19.92
CA HIS A 156 -7.81 11.08 -19.11
C HIS A 156 -6.79 11.94 -19.87
N THR A 157 -5.86 11.30 -20.58
CA THR A 157 -4.87 12.00 -21.41
C THR A 157 -5.55 12.76 -22.56
N VAL A 158 -6.57 12.17 -23.20
CA VAL A 158 -7.35 12.82 -24.25
C VAL A 158 -8.15 14.01 -23.68
N ALA A 159 -8.81 13.83 -22.54
CA ALA A 159 -9.54 14.90 -21.87
C ALA A 159 -8.60 16.07 -21.51
N PHE A 160 -7.44 15.79 -20.94
CA PHE A 160 -6.41 16.80 -20.66
C PHE A 160 -5.97 17.53 -21.93
N LYS A 161 -5.67 16.80 -23.01
CA LYS A 161 -5.27 17.39 -24.29
C LYS A 161 -6.33 18.36 -24.82
N ASN A 162 -7.61 17.98 -24.76
CA ASN A 162 -8.72 18.82 -25.21
C ASN A 162 -8.84 20.09 -24.36
N THR A 163 -8.77 19.97 -23.03
CA THR A 163 -8.78 21.12 -22.10
C THR A 163 -7.58 22.04 -22.33
N PHE A 164 -6.39 21.47 -22.58
CA PHE A 164 -5.18 22.25 -22.84
C PHE A 164 -5.27 23.03 -24.16
N VAL A 165 -5.85 22.44 -25.21
CA VAL A 165 -6.10 23.16 -26.49
C VAL A 165 -7.05 24.34 -26.27
N ALA A 166 -8.11 24.18 -25.48
CA ALA A 166 -9.01 25.27 -25.13
C ALA A 166 -8.29 26.36 -24.32
N PHE A 167 -7.50 25.95 -23.31
CA PHE A 167 -6.67 26.84 -22.52
C PHE A 167 -5.71 27.67 -23.39
N ARG A 168 -5.05 27.06 -24.39
CA ARG A 168 -4.14 27.79 -25.30
C ARG A 168 -4.83 28.95 -26.02
N LYS A 169 -6.09 28.78 -26.43
CA LYS A 169 -6.86 29.87 -27.08
C LYS A 169 -7.12 31.02 -26.11
N ILE A 170 -7.50 30.71 -24.88
CA ILE A 170 -7.76 31.70 -23.83
C ILE A 170 -6.45 32.42 -23.45
N LEU A 171 -5.36 31.67 -23.31
CA LEU A 171 -4.04 32.22 -23.02
C LEU A 171 -3.57 33.16 -24.13
N GLN A 172 -3.73 32.76 -25.40
CA GLN A 172 -3.36 33.62 -26.52
C GLN A 172 -4.16 34.92 -26.52
N LYS A 173 -5.48 34.85 -26.32
CA LYS A 173 -6.33 36.04 -26.21
C LYS A 173 -5.87 36.97 -25.09
N TRP A 174 -5.54 36.42 -23.91
CA TRP A 174 -5.00 37.19 -22.79
C TRP A 174 -3.65 37.84 -23.13
N ILE A 175 -2.76 37.15 -23.86
CA ILE A 175 -1.48 37.71 -24.34
C ILE A 175 -1.74 38.86 -25.32
N ASP A 176 -2.64 38.66 -26.27
CA ASP A 176 -2.95 39.65 -27.31
C ASP A 176 -3.58 40.91 -26.70
N GLU A 177 -4.52 40.76 -25.75
CA GLU A 177 -5.13 41.86 -24.99
C GLU A 177 -4.08 42.63 -24.17
N LYS A 178 -3.20 41.92 -23.45
CA LYS A 178 -2.10 42.53 -22.69
C LYS A 178 -1.19 43.36 -23.60
N ASN A 179 -0.81 42.81 -24.75
CA ASN A 179 0.10 43.46 -25.68
C ASN A 179 -0.55 44.67 -26.36
N ALA A 180 -1.83 44.60 -26.70
CA ALA A 180 -2.58 45.73 -27.25
C ALA A 180 -2.67 46.88 -26.24
N GLU A 181 -2.96 46.58 -24.96
CA GLU A 181 -3.04 47.61 -23.92
C GLU A 181 -1.66 48.24 -23.63
N LEU A 182 -0.59 47.44 -23.62
CA LEU A 182 0.77 47.95 -23.52
C LEU A 182 1.19 48.80 -24.73
N ALA A 183 0.76 48.45 -25.93
CA ALA A 183 1.00 49.26 -27.13
C ALA A 183 0.27 50.61 -27.05
N ASN A 184 -0.99 50.62 -26.58
CA ASN A 184 -1.77 51.84 -26.38
C ASN A 184 -1.10 52.81 -25.40
N VAL A 185 -0.38 52.32 -24.38
CA VAL A 185 0.39 53.20 -23.46
C VAL A 185 1.45 54.00 -24.20
N ASN A 186 2.13 53.41 -25.18
CA ASN A 186 3.14 54.13 -25.95
C ASN A 186 2.53 55.25 -26.78
N GLU A 187 1.32 55.02 -27.33
CA GLU A 187 0.56 56.04 -28.06
C GLU A 187 0.06 57.15 -27.12
N MET A 188 -0.59 56.78 -26.00
CA MET A 188 -1.13 57.74 -25.02
C MET A 188 -0.07 58.59 -24.32
N CYS A 189 1.11 58.00 -24.07
CA CYS A 189 2.20 58.71 -23.41
C CYS A 189 3.07 59.51 -24.39
N GLU A 190 2.85 59.43 -25.71
CA GLU A 190 3.62 60.13 -26.75
C GLU A 190 5.15 59.98 -26.59
N GLY A 191 5.62 58.83 -26.11
CA GLY A 191 7.04 58.59 -25.84
C GLY A 191 7.59 59.19 -24.53
N ASN A 192 6.75 59.78 -23.66
CA ASN A 192 7.16 60.28 -22.36
C ASN A 192 7.55 59.13 -21.41
N THR A 193 8.84 59.04 -21.11
CA THR A 193 9.44 57.97 -20.29
C THR A 193 8.83 57.86 -18.90
N ARG A 194 8.44 58.98 -18.26
CA ARG A 194 7.87 58.97 -16.90
C ARG A 194 6.44 58.42 -16.92
N CYS A 195 5.66 58.72 -17.95
CA CYS A 195 4.32 58.19 -18.15
C CYS A 195 4.35 56.68 -18.41
N ILE A 196 5.25 56.21 -19.27
CA ILE A 196 5.42 54.79 -19.57
C ILE A 196 5.86 54.00 -18.32
N ALA A 197 6.83 54.54 -17.57
CA ALA A 197 7.38 53.88 -16.38
C ALA A 197 6.36 53.67 -15.25
N VAL A 198 5.30 54.48 -15.19
CA VAL A 198 4.22 54.34 -14.19
C VAL A 198 3.14 53.37 -14.68
N ASN A 199 2.74 53.46 -15.95
CA ASN A 199 1.58 52.73 -16.46
C ASN A 199 1.88 51.28 -16.85
N VAL A 200 3.05 51.01 -17.45
CA VAL A 200 3.41 49.64 -17.90
C VAL A 200 3.43 48.64 -16.74
N PRO A 201 4.06 48.91 -15.59
CA PRO A 201 4.04 47.98 -14.45
C PRO A 201 2.64 47.78 -13.87
N ALA A 202 1.80 48.83 -13.83
CA ALA A 202 0.44 48.74 -13.34
C ALA A 202 -0.41 47.79 -14.20
N ILE A 203 -0.32 47.91 -15.53
CA ILE A 203 -0.98 47.00 -16.47
C ILE A 203 -0.47 45.57 -16.31
N GLN A 204 0.85 45.37 -16.17
CA GLN A 204 1.41 44.03 -15.95
C GLN A 204 0.83 43.37 -14.70
N ILE A 205 0.75 44.09 -13.58
CA ILE A 205 0.16 43.59 -12.32
C ILE A 205 -1.31 43.21 -12.52
N GLU A 206 -2.10 44.05 -13.18
CA GLU A 206 -3.53 43.78 -13.40
C GLU A 206 -3.77 42.58 -14.33
N TYR A 207 -2.95 42.41 -15.38
CA TYR A 207 -3.05 41.25 -16.26
C TYR A 207 -2.58 39.97 -15.59
N ASP A 208 -1.54 40.03 -14.76
CA ASP A 208 -1.02 38.86 -14.06
C ASP A 208 -2.05 38.31 -13.06
N LYS A 209 -2.88 39.17 -12.45
CA LYS A 209 -4.05 38.76 -11.63
C LYS A 209 -5.11 38.00 -12.43
N LYS A 210 -5.28 38.32 -13.72
CA LYS A 210 -6.28 37.72 -14.62
C LYS A 210 -5.70 36.59 -15.47
N LYS A 211 -4.43 36.23 -15.27
CA LYS A 211 -3.73 35.23 -16.08
C LYS A 211 -4.48 33.89 -16.02
N PRO A 212 -4.84 33.30 -17.18
CA PRO A 212 -5.49 32.00 -17.22
C PRO A 212 -4.64 30.92 -16.54
N ILE A 213 -5.29 30.05 -15.77
CA ILE A 213 -4.63 28.93 -15.07
C ILE A 213 -4.53 27.73 -16.02
N ALA A 214 -3.31 27.21 -16.20
CA ALA A 214 -3.09 26.02 -17.02
C ALA A 214 -3.74 24.78 -16.38
N PRO A 215 -4.41 23.91 -17.17
CA PRO A 215 -4.87 22.65 -16.64
C PRO A 215 -3.66 21.79 -16.24
N LEU A 216 -3.83 21.00 -15.18
CA LEU A 216 -2.81 20.07 -14.71
C LEU A 216 -3.03 18.67 -15.31
N LYS A 217 -1.95 18.02 -15.72
CA LYS A 217 -2.01 16.63 -16.20
C LYS A 217 -1.91 15.69 -15.01
N ASP A 218 -2.92 14.84 -14.83
CA ASP A 218 -2.87 13.81 -13.80
C ASP A 218 -1.81 12.75 -14.16
N LEU A 219 -0.90 12.47 -13.22
CA LEU A 219 -0.01 11.31 -13.30
C LEU A 219 -0.72 10.11 -12.67
N ILE A 220 -1.43 9.37 -13.52
CA ILE A 220 -2.18 8.19 -13.12
C ILE A 220 -1.31 6.95 -13.31
N ILE A 221 -0.99 6.26 -12.23
CA ILE A 221 -0.22 5.01 -12.22
C ILE A 221 -0.96 3.94 -11.42
N TRP A 222 -0.75 2.66 -11.76
CA TRP A 222 -1.26 1.57 -10.94
C TRP A 222 -0.59 1.52 -9.56
N GLN A 223 -1.30 1.02 -8.55
CA GLN A 223 -0.83 0.97 -7.18
C GLN A 223 -0.97 -0.38 -6.48
N GLN A 224 -2.19 -0.86 -6.23
CA GLN A 224 -2.41 -2.10 -5.48
C GLN A 224 -3.23 -3.05 -6.34
N PRO A 225 -2.59 -3.93 -7.14
CA PRO A 225 -3.30 -4.98 -7.85
C PRO A 225 -3.75 -6.07 -6.88
N SER A 226 -4.97 -6.54 -7.05
CA SER A 226 -5.54 -7.69 -6.38
C SER A 226 -6.09 -8.65 -7.42
N LEU A 227 -5.54 -9.86 -7.46
CA LEU A 227 -5.89 -10.87 -8.45
C LEU A 227 -6.47 -12.12 -7.78
N SER A 228 -7.30 -12.85 -8.50
CA SER A 228 -7.60 -14.24 -8.13
C SER A 228 -6.40 -15.13 -8.43
N LEU A 229 -6.25 -16.25 -7.72
CA LEU A 229 -5.17 -17.20 -7.99
C LEU A 229 -5.27 -17.78 -9.40
N MET A 230 -6.51 -18.03 -9.87
CA MET A 230 -6.76 -18.50 -11.23
C MET A 230 -6.29 -17.50 -12.29
N SER A 231 -6.70 -16.23 -12.17
CA SER A 231 -6.26 -15.15 -13.08
C SER A 231 -4.75 -15.07 -13.14
N THR A 232 -4.10 -15.20 -11.98
CA THR A 232 -2.64 -15.09 -11.88
C THR A 232 -1.94 -16.28 -12.54
N ALA A 233 -2.41 -17.50 -12.28
CA ALA A 233 -1.87 -18.70 -12.90
C ALA A 233 -2.00 -18.67 -14.44
N ILE A 234 -3.14 -18.20 -14.94
CA ILE A 234 -3.36 -17.99 -16.39
C ILE A 234 -2.38 -16.95 -16.95
N LEU A 235 -2.25 -15.78 -16.32
CA LEU A 235 -1.35 -14.71 -16.79
C LEU A 235 0.12 -15.11 -16.76
N LEU A 236 0.52 -15.97 -15.82
CA LEU A 236 1.87 -16.54 -15.74
C LEU A 236 2.07 -17.74 -16.70
N GLY A 237 1.01 -18.23 -17.33
CA GLY A 237 1.04 -19.42 -18.19
C GLY A 237 1.31 -20.73 -17.44
N ASN A 238 1.02 -20.78 -16.13
CA ASN A 238 1.30 -21.96 -15.31
C ASN A 238 0.12 -22.95 -15.33
N GLN A 239 0.16 -23.89 -16.28
CA GLN A 239 -0.91 -24.86 -16.50
C GLN A 239 -1.11 -25.85 -15.34
N ASP A 240 -0.04 -26.22 -14.63
CA ASP A 240 -0.15 -27.14 -13.49
C ASP A 240 -0.98 -26.53 -12.36
N ILE A 241 -0.78 -25.24 -12.10
CA ILE A 241 -1.55 -24.50 -11.10
C ILE A 241 -2.99 -24.27 -11.57
N VAL A 242 -3.19 -23.97 -12.85
CA VAL A 242 -4.55 -23.87 -13.43
C VAL A 242 -5.30 -25.17 -13.23
N ALA A 243 -4.74 -26.30 -13.66
CA ALA A 243 -5.35 -27.62 -13.52
C ALA A 243 -5.65 -27.97 -12.05
N TYR A 244 -4.75 -27.65 -11.13
CA TYR A 244 -4.97 -27.85 -9.70
C TYR A 244 -6.14 -27.00 -9.16
N LEU A 245 -6.22 -25.73 -9.55
CA LEU A 245 -7.31 -24.84 -9.14
C LEU A 245 -8.67 -25.31 -9.71
N GLU A 246 -8.69 -25.77 -10.95
CA GLU A 246 -9.88 -26.36 -11.59
C GLU A 246 -10.36 -27.62 -10.87
N GLN A 247 -9.44 -28.52 -10.48
CA GLN A 247 -9.76 -29.71 -9.67
C GLN A 247 -10.43 -29.33 -8.34
N LYS A 248 -10.09 -28.16 -7.79
CA LYS A 248 -10.70 -27.60 -6.58
C LYS A 248 -11.96 -26.76 -6.86
N ALA A 249 -12.48 -26.78 -8.10
CA ALA A 249 -13.61 -26.00 -8.57
C ALA A 249 -13.46 -24.47 -8.35
N VAL A 250 -12.22 -23.98 -8.41
CA VAL A 250 -11.88 -22.55 -8.39
C VAL A 250 -12.00 -22.02 -9.81
N THR A 251 -12.64 -20.88 -9.99
CA THR A 251 -12.82 -20.23 -11.29
C THR A 251 -12.19 -18.85 -11.29
N SER A 252 -11.93 -18.31 -12.49
CA SER A 252 -11.56 -16.90 -12.64
C SER A 252 -12.66 -16.00 -12.06
N ARG A 253 -12.24 -14.88 -11.49
CA ARG A 253 -13.11 -13.86 -10.88
C ARG A 253 -12.66 -12.47 -11.28
N LEU A 254 -13.53 -11.49 -11.03
CA LEU A 254 -13.24 -10.08 -11.19
C LEU A 254 -12.04 -9.64 -10.35
N ASN A 255 -10.99 -9.20 -11.03
CA ASN A 255 -9.76 -8.67 -10.46
C ASN A 255 -9.88 -7.15 -10.29
N LYS A 256 -9.01 -6.58 -9.45
CA LYS A 256 -9.05 -5.15 -9.11
C LYS A 256 -7.66 -4.54 -9.14
N MET A 257 -7.57 -3.29 -9.55
CA MET A 257 -6.33 -2.51 -9.50
C MET A 257 -6.63 -1.09 -9.03
N GLU A 258 -6.09 -0.75 -7.86
CA GLU A 258 -6.13 0.63 -7.37
C GLU A 258 -5.15 1.51 -8.15
N MET A 259 -5.58 2.73 -8.47
CA MET A 259 -4.83 3.74 -9.22
C MET A 259 -4.43 4.90 -8.30
N SER A 260 -3.44 5.71 -8.70
CA SER A 260 -2.93 6.84 -7.90
C SER A 260 -3.94 7.98 -7.69
N ASP A 261 -4.96 8.09 -8.53
CA ASP A 261 -6.10 9.01 -8.36
C ASP A 261 -7.21 8.42 -7.47
N LEU A 262 -6.89 7.32 -6.77
CA LEU A 262 -7.75 6.50 -5.93
C LEU A 262 -8.80 5.69 -6.70
N ALA A 263 -8.87 5.77 -8.03
CA ALA A 263 -9.78 4.93 -8.81
C ALA A 263 -9.50 3.44 -8.62
N VAL A 264 -10.55 2.61 -8.68
CA VAL A 264 -10.42 1.15 -8.76
C VAL A 264 -10.83 0.69 -10.14
N VAL A 265 -9.89 0.16 -10.91
CA VAL A 265 -10.16 -0.49 -12.20
C VAL A 265 -10.47 -1.96 -11.94
N VAL A 266 -11.63 -2.42 -12.42
CA VAL A 266 -12.05 -3.82 -12.34
C VAL A 266 -11.89 -4.47 -13.72
N PHE A 267 -11.34 -5.69 -13.75
CA PHE A 267 -11.07 -6.40 -15.00
C PHE A 267 -11.16 -7.92 -14.82
N GLU A 268 -11.43 -8.63 -15.91
CA GLU A 268 -11.45 -10.09 -15.97
C GLU A 268 -10.25 -10.59 -16.77
N VAL A 269 -9.85 -11.83 -16.47
CA VAL A 269 -8.87 -12.59 -17.24
C VAL A 269 -9.59 -13.83 -17.76
N SER A 270 -9.70 -13.96 -19.08
CA SER A 270 -10.24 -15.15 -19.74
C SER A 270 -9.24 -16.30 -19.73
N GLU A 271 -9.69 -17.49 -20.10
CA GLU A 271 -8.88 -18.72 -20.11
C GLU A 271 -7.64 -18.62 -21.02
N ASP A 272 -7.71 -17.84 -22.10
CA ASP A 272 -6.59 -17.56 -23.01
C ASP A 272 -5.66 -16.43 -22.52
N GLY A 273 -5.91 -15.87 -21.34
CA GLY A 273 -5.15 -14.78 -20.76
C GLY A 273 -5.49 -13.39 -21.29
N ALA A 274 -6.56 -13.24 -22.09
CA ALA A 274 -7.02 -11.93 -22.52
C ALA A 274 -7.65 -11.14 -21.36
N ILE A 275 -7.34 -9.85 -21.28
CA ILE A 275 -7.87 -8.95 -20.26
C ILE A 275 -9.08 -8.22 -20.82
N SER A 276 -10.22 -8.35 -20.13
CA SER A 276 -11.47 -7.70 -20.52
C SER A 276 -12.04 -6.84 -19.40
N TYR A 277 -13.00 -5.97 -19.74
CA TYR A 277 -13.56 -4.98 -18.83
C TYR A 277 -15.09 -5.09 -18.84
N PRO A 278 -15.72 -5.57 -17.75
CA PRO A 278 -17.16 -5.71 -17.68
C PRO A 278 -17.87 -4.36 -17.85
N LYS A 279 -18.96 -4.34 -18.63
CA LYS A 279 -19.79 -3.15 -18.80
C LYS A 279 -20.46 -2.79 -17.46
N GLY A 280 -20.43 -1.51 -17.09
CA GLY A 280 -21.11 -0.97 -15.90
C GLY A 280 -20.29 -0.98 -14.61
N ILE A 281 -19.21 -1.77 -14.53
CA ILE A 281 -18.26 -1.75 -13.40
C ILE A 281 -17.15 -0.75 -13.71
N THR A 282 -17.55 0.50 -13.92
CA THR A 282 -16.62 1.59 -14.24
C THR A 282 -16.11 2.19 -12.94
N VAL A 283 -14.78 2.27 -12.80
CA VAL A 283 -14.00 3.15 -11.91
C VAL A 283 -14.81 3.75 -10.76
N ASN A 284 -14.98 2.97 -9.70
CA ASN A 284 -15.50 3.52 -8.46
C ASN A 284 -14.44 4.46 -7.90
N LYS A 285 -14.68 5.77 -7.92
CA LYS A 285 -13.97 6.69 -7.04
C LYS A 285 -14.33 6.29 -5.61
N PRO A 286 -13.37 5.93 -4.75
CA PRO A 286 -13.63 5.83 -3.33
C PRO A 286 -14.21 7.16 -2.90
N LYS A 287 -15.32 7.12 -2.16
CA LYS A 287 -15.83 8.31 -1.50
C LYS A 287 -14.67 8.85 -0.66
N ARG A 288 -14.01 9.93 -1.12
CA ARG A 288 -13.08 10.68 -0.29
C ARG A 288 -13.87 11.02 0.96
N GLY A 289 -13.50 10.43 2.09
CA GLY A 289 -13.98 10.90 3.39
C GLY A 289 -13.83 12.42 3.37
N GLY A 290 -14.94 13.12 3.58
CA GLY A 290 -14.95 14.57 3.53
C GLY A 290 -13.79 15.08 4.37
N LYS A 291 -12.92 15.89 3.78
CA LYS A 291 -11.99 16.71 4.56
C LYS A 291 -12.85 17.39 5.60
N ARG A 292 -12.69 17.01 6.88
CA ARG A 292 -13.10 17.88 7.98
C ARG A 292 -12.33 19.16 7.76
N VAL A 293 -13.03 20.17 7.25
CA VAL A 293 -12.58 21.55 7.30
C VAL A 293 -12.53 21.86 8.79
N GLY A 294 -11.35 21.72 9.40
CA GLY A 294 -11.12 22.22 10.73
C GLY A 294 -11.33 23.74 10.72
N PRO A 295 -11.80 24.34 11.82
CA PRO A 295 -12.05 25.78 11.86
C PRO A 295 -10.73 26.50 11.60
N GLN A 296 -10.71 27.35 10.57
CA GLN A 296 -9.72 28.41 10.48
C GLN A 296 -10.04 29.41 11.60
N THR A 297 -9.24 29.39 12.66
CA THR A 297 -9.19 30.51 13.59
C THR A 297 -8.32 31.60 12.96
N GLY A 298 -8.90 32.80 12.86
CA GLY A 298 -8.15 34.03 12.59
C GLY A 298 -7.36 34.51 13.81
#